data_AF-J6EZ38-F1
#
_entry.id   AF-J6EZ38-F1
#
_cell.length_a   1.000
_cell.length_b   1.000
_cell.length_c   1.000
_cell.angle_alpha   90.00
_cell.angle_beta   90.00
_cell.angle_gamma   90.00
#
_symmetry.space_group_name_H-M   'P 1'
#
loop_
_entity.id
_entity.type
_entity.pdbx_description
1 polymer ?
#
loop_
_entity_poly.entity_id
_entity_poly.type
_entity_poly.pdbx_seq_one_letter_code
_entity_poly.pdbx_strand_id
1 'polypeptide(L)'
;MPPAEIHPDRTYIHVTTNDPKAIAKSPSPGVGLEYRGPVGELDGEHVFEVTSADGYLAPDSRQWKREGPELLKEVKAIPGVQDVQPLTAKPRAKRDEL
;
A
#
# COMPACT_ATOMS: atom_id res chain seq x y z
N MET A 1 -14.19 16.11 2.18
CA MET A 1 -12.79 15.65 2.29
C MET A 1 -12.32 15.38 0.86
N PRO A 2 -11.20 15.96 0.41
CA PRO A 2 -10.70 15.66 -0.93
C PRO A 2 -10.36 14.17 -1.03
N PRO A 3 -10.55 13.53 -2.21
CA PRO A 3 -10.13 12.15 -2.41
C PRO A 3 -8.64 12.03 -2.10
N ALA A 4 -8.23 10.93 -1.47
CA ALA A 4 -6.81 10.67 -1.22
C ALA A 4 -6.05 10.75 -2.55
N GLU A 5 -5.21 11.77 -2.71
CA GLU A 5 -4.37 11.92 -3.89
C GLU A 5 -3.35 10.79 -3.90
N ILE A 6 -3.62 9.78 -4.72
CA ILE A 6 -2.67 8.70 -4.98
C ILE A 6 -1.63 9.23 -5.96
N HIS A 7 -0.47 9.62 -5.42
CA HIS A 7 0.68 10.08 -6.20
C HIS A 7 1.38 8.90 -6.91
N PRO A 8 1.66 8.99 -8.23
CA PRO A 8 2.29 7.89 -8.99
C PRO A 8 3.73 7.58 -8.54
N ASP A 9 4.43 8.56 -7.96
CA ASP A 9 5.78 8.40 -7.43
C ASP A 9 5.84 7.75 -6.04
N ARG A 10 4.70 7.32 -5.50
CA ARG A 10 4.60 6.68 -4.19
C ARG A 10 4.05 5.27 -4.32
N THR A 11 4.47 4.43 -3.40
CA THR A 11 4.03 3.05 -3.34
C THR A 11 2.87 2.93 -2.38
N TYR A 12 1.81 2.26 -2.84
CA TYR A 12 0.66 1.93 -2.02
C TYR A 12 0.50 0.41 -2.01
N ILE A 13 -0.05 -0.11 -0.94
CA ILE A 13 -0.49 -1.49 -0.83
C ILE A 13 -1.98 -1.48 -0.54
N HIS A 14 -2.67 -2.37 -1.23
CA HIS A 14 -4.03 -2.75 -0.93
C HIS A 14 -3.99 -3.92 0.04
N VAL A 15 -4.76 -3.83 1.11
CA VAL A 15 -4.86 -4.87 2.13
C VAL A 15 -6.33 -5.15 2.42
N THR A 16 -6.70 -6.43 2.33
CA THR A 16 -8.03 -6.89 2.70
C THR A 16 -8.01 -7.36 4.15
N THR A 17 -8.61 -6.58 5.05
CA THR A 17 -8.67 -6.85 6.49
C THR A 17 -9.93 -6.25 7.11
N ASN A 18 -10.46 -6.88 8.14
CA ASN A 18 -11.53 -6.30 8.96
C ASN A 18 -10.99 -5.38 10.07
N ASP A 19 -9.67 -5.45 10.36
CA ASP A 19 -8.99 -4.60 11.34
C ASP A 19 -7.75 -3.94 10.71
N PRO A 20 -7.91 -2.76 10.07
CA PRO A 20 -6.79 -2.04 9.47
C PRO A 20 -5.82 -1.45 10.52
N LYS A 21 -6.27 -1.30 11.78
CA LYS A 21 -5.46 -0.73 12.85
C LYS A 21 -4.32 -1.65 13.27
N ALA A 22 -4.50 -2.97 13.14
CA ALA A 22 -3.44 -3.95 13.36
C ALA A 22 -2.25 -3.79 12.41
N ILE A 23 -2.46 -3.25 11.20
CA ILE A 23 -1.47 -3.19 10.12
C ILE A 23 -0.57 -1.96 10.22
N ALA A 24 -1.06 -0.87 10.80
CA ALA A 24 -0.29 0.37 10.98
C ALA A 24 0.99 0.19 11.82
N LYS A 25 1.11 -0.94 12.54
CA LYS A 25 2.32 -1.36 13.26
C LYS A 25 3.18 -2.29 12.40
N SER A 26 3.63 -1.81 11.25
CA SER A 26 4.52 -2.61 10.40
C SER A 26 5.81 -2.98 11.16
N PRO A 27 6.24 -4.25 11.14
CA PRO A 27 7.43 -4.73 11.84
C PRO A 27 8.75 -4.52 11.07
N SER A 28 8.71 -4.16 9.78
CA SER A 28 9.91 -4.12 8.94
C SER A 28 10.85 -2.95 9.33
N PRO A 29 12.13 -3.21 9.65
CA PRO A 29 13.07 -2.17 10.02
C PRO A 29 13.46 -1.33 8.79
N GLY A 30 12.84 -0.15 8.65
CA GLY A 30 13.18 0.83 7.62
C GLY A 30 12.07 1.14 6.63
N VAL A 31 10.92 0.46 6.71
CA VAL A 31 9.71 0.81 5.94
C VAL A 31 8.48 0.87 6.84
N GLY A 32 7.75 1.97 6.75
CA GLY A 32 6.51 2.23 7.48
C GLY A 32 5.28 2.05 6.59
N LEU A 33 4.12 1.92 7.23
CA LEU A 33 2.82 1.89 6.56
C LEU A 33 1.94 2.99 7.13
N GLU A 34 1.51 3.90 6.27
CA GLU A 34 0.59 4.98 6.61
C GLU A 34 -0.80 4.66 6.05
N TYR A 35 -1.81 4.59 6.91
CA TYR A 35 -3.18 4.30 6.47
C TYR A 35 -3.75 5.48 5.67
N ARG A 36 -4.13 5.24 4.42
CA ARG A 36 -4.71 6.25 3.50
C ARG A 36 -6.23 6.24 3.47
N GLY A 37 -6.86 5.12 3.85
CA GLY A 37 -8.31 4.98 3.86
C GLY A 37 -8.79 3.68 3.21
N PRO A 38 -10.10 3.45 3.15
CA PRO A 38 -10.67 2.30 2.46
C PRO A 38 -10.63 2.45 0.93
N VAL A 39 -10.69 1.33 0.20
CA VAL A 39 -10.82 1.29 -1.27
C VAL A 39 -12.29 1.44 -1.65
N GLY A 40 -12.72 2.67 -1.95
CA GLY A 40 -14.08 2.93 -2.42
C GLY A 40 -15.16 2.58 -1.39
N GLU A 41 -16.17 1.82 -1.82
CA GLU A 41 -17.30 1.35 -1.00
C GLU A 41 -17.15 -0.11 -0.52
N LEU A 42 -16.01 -0.75 -0.81
CA LEU A 42 -15.80 -2.16 -0.49
C LEU A 42 -15.42 -2.30 0.99
N ASP A 43 -16.26 -3.04 1.72
CA ASP A 43 -16.05 -3.31 3.14
C ASP A 43 -14.88 -4.28 3.34
N GLY A 44 -13.94 -3.91 4.20
CA GLY A 44 -12.74 -4.69 4.49
C GLY A 44 -11.57 -4.50 3.51
N GLU A 45 -11.65 -3.58 2.56
CA GLU A 45 -10.55 -3.24 1.64
C GLU A 45 -9.92 -1.90 2.01
N HIS A 46 -8.61 -1.90 2.26
CA HIS A 46 -7.90 -0.77 2.85
C HIS A 46 -6.61 -0.46 2.09
N VAL A 47 -6.33 0.82 1.90
CA VAL A 47 -5.09 1.32 1.29
C VAL A 47 -4.14 1.82 2.36
N PHE A 48 -2.90 1.35 2.27
CA PHE A 48 -1.78 1.87 3.04
C PHE A 48 -0.72 2.40 2.09
N GLU A 49 -0.15 3.55 2.38
CA GLU A 49 1.01 4.08 1.69
C GLU A 49 2.28 3.57 2.36
N VAL A 50 3.26 3.18 1.57
CA VAL A 50 4.55 2.70 2.06
C VAL A 50 5.50 3.88 2.21
N THR A 51 5.95 4.09 3.44
CA THR A 51 6.94 5.09 3.82
C THR A 51 8.26 4.42 4.15
N SER A 52 9.34 5.19 4.16
CA SER A 52 10.71 4.82 4.52
C SER A 52 11.24 5.87 5.51
N ALA A 53 12.37 5.59 6.16
CA ALA A 53 13.02 6.54 7.06
C ALA A 53 13.30 7.92 6.40
N ASP A 54 13.53 7.93 5.08
CA ASP A 54 13.81 9.14 4.29
C ASP A 54 12.55 9.81 3.70
N GLY A 55 11.36 9.24 3.92
CA GLY A 55 10.09 9.76 3.38
C GLY A 55 9.32 8.72 2.58
N TYR A 56 8.91 9.03 1.35
CA TYR A 56 8.07 8.13 0.55
C TYR A 56 8.91 7.15 -0.29
N LEU A 57 8.42 5.93 -0.44
CA LEU A 57 9.03 4.94 -1.32
C LEU A 57 8.39 4.98 -2.70
N ALA A 58 9.21 5.22 -3.72
CA ALA A 58 8.78 5.05 -5.11
C ALA A 58 8.68 3.56 -5.49
N PRO A 59 7.70 3.17 -6.31
CA PRO A 59 7.48 1.78 -6.69
C PRO A 59 8.63 1.19 -7.52
N ASP A 60 9.44 2.03 -8.16
CA ASP A 60 10.62 1.58 -8.91
C ASP A 60 11.93 1.60 -8.10
N SER A 61 11.89 2.09 -6.87
CA SER A 61 13.07 2.16 -5.99
C SER A 61 13.62 0.78 -5.69
N ARG A 62 14.96 0.67 -5.66
CA ARG A 62 15.67 -0.56 -5.25
C ARG A 62 15.22 -1.05 -3.87
N GLN A 63 14.97 -0.12 -2.95
CA GLN A 63 14.49 -0.45 -1.61
C GLN A 63 13.11 -1.13 -1.67
N TRP A 64 12.15 -0.63 -2.46
CA TRP A 64 10.86 -1.30 -2.63
C TRP A 64 11.00 -2.68 -3.29
N LYS A 65 11.82 -2.81 -4.32
CA LYS A 65 12.06 -4.10 -5.00
C LYS A 65 12.69 -5.15 -4.08
N ARG A 66 13.41 -4.72 -3.04
CA ARG A 66 14.05 -5.58 -2.05
C ARG A 66 13.14 -5.87 -0.85
N GLU A 67 12.64 -4.82 -0.22
CA GLU A 67 11.88 -4.88 1.04
C GLU A 67 10.37 -5.11 0.82
N GLY A 68 9.83 -4.66 -0.32
CA GLY A 68 8.41 -4.81 -0.67
C GLY A 68 7.88 -6.24 -0.57
N PRO A 69 8.53 -7.27 -1.17
CA PRO A 69 8.06 -8.65 -1.03
C PRO A 69 8.12 -9.17 0.41
N GLU A 70 9.05 -8.69 1.25
CA GLU A 70 9.11 -9.04 2.67
C GLU A 70 7.98 -8.35 3.44
N LEU A 71 7.78 -7.05 3.23
CA LEU A 71 6.68 -6.28 3.80
C LEU A 71 5.31 -6.90 3.48
N LEU A 72 5.07 -7.29 2.21
CA LEU A 72 3.83 -7.95 1.81
C LEU A 72 3.63 -9.28 2.54
N LYS A 73 4.70 -10.06 2.75
CA LYS A 73 4.62 -11.31 3.52
C LYS A 73 4.33 -11.06 4.99
N GLU A 74 4.96 -10.05 5.59
CA GLU A 74 4.74 -9.69 6.99
C GLU A 74 3.32 -9.18 7.23
N VAL A 75 2.82 -8.30 6.36
CA VAL A 75 1.43 -7.83 6.40
C VAL A 75 0.46 -9.00 6.24
N LYS A 76 0.72 -9.93 5.32
CA LYS A 76 -0.10 -11.14 5.16
C LYS A 76 -0.05 -12.07 6.38
N ALA A 77 1.03 -12.03 7.16
CA ALA A 77 1.17 -12.81 8.37
C ALA A 77 0.42 -12.20 9.57
N ILE A 78 -0.10 -10.98 9.46
CA ILE A 78 -0.90 -10.35 10.52
C ILE A 78 -2.25 -11.07 10.61
N PRO A 79 -2.66 -11.53 11.81
CA PRO A 79 -3.95 -12.17 12.01
C PRO A 79 -5.10 -11.20 11.65
N GLY A 80 -5.97 -11.65 10.75
CA GLY A 80 -7.11 -10.86 10.24
C GLY A 80 -6.91 -10.32 8.82
N VAL A 81 -5.68 -10.40 8.28
CA VAL A 81 -5.39 -10.08 6.88
C VAL A 81 -5.73 -11.27 5.98
N GLN A 82 -6.61 -11.04 5.02
CA GLN A 82 -7.03 -12.03 4.03
C GLN A 82 -6.12 -11.99 2.80
N ASP A 83 -5.86 -10.79 2.28
CA ASP A 83 -5.02 -10.59 1.11
C ASP A 83 -4.27 -9.27 1.18
N VAL A 84 -3.13 -9.21 0.49
CA VAL A 84 -2.33 -8.00 0.38
C VAL A 84 -1.67 -7.95 -0.99
N GLN A 85 -1.85 -6.83 -1.68
CA GLN A 85 -1.37 -6.62 -3.03
C GLN A 85 -0.74 -5.24 -3.16
N PRO A 86 0.41 -5.12 -3.83
CA PRO A 86 0.96 -3.81 -4.13
C PRO A 86 0.09 -3.10 -5.18
N LEU A 87 -0.40 -1.91 -4.83
CA LEU A 87 -0.99 -0.98 -5.78
C LEU A 87 0.17 -0.38 -6.57
N THR A 88 0.56 -1.08 -7.63
CA THR A 88 1.36 -0.44 -8.66
C THR A 88 0.46 0.62 -9.28
N ALA A 89 0.83 1.89 -9.15
CA ALA A 89 0.32 2.93 -10.01
C ALA A 89 0.76 2.57 -11.44
N LYS A 90 0.06 1.62 -12.07
CA LYS A 90 0.13 1.48 -13.51
C LYS A 90 -0.26 2.86 -14.00
N PRO A 91 0.58 3.54 -14.81
CA PRO A 91 0.07 4.70 -15.53
C PRO A 91 -1.23 4.21 -16.15
N ARG A 92 -2.34 4.87 -15.84
CA ARG A 92 -3.57 4.66 -16.60
C ARG A 92 -3.09 4.83 -18.03
N ALA A 93 -2.98 3.73 -18.77
CA ALA A 93 -2.94 3.82 -20.21
C ALA A 93 -4.18 4.67 -20.48
N LYS A 94 -3.97 5.87 -21.00
CA LYS A 94 -5.06 6.61 -21.62
C LYS A 94 -5.75 5.57 -22.47
N ARG A 95 -6.96 5.17 -22.06
CA ARG A 95 -7.85 4.52 -23.00
C ARG A 95 -8.18 5.67 -23.92
N ASP A 96 -7.38 5.81 -24.97
CA ASP A 96 -7.75 6.58 -26.15
C ASP A 96 -9.12 6.04 -26.52
N GLU A 97 -10.12 6.83 -26.15
CA GLU A 97 -11.44 6.74 -26.76
C GLU A 97 -11.31 7.36 -28.15
N LEU A 98 -11.77 6.59 -29.14
CA LEU A 98 -11.89 6.85 -30.59
C LEU A 98 -10.68 6.54 -31.47
#